data_AF-A0A853XHT1-F1
#
_entry.id   AF-A0A853XHT1-F1
#
_cell.length_a   1.000
_cell.length_b   1.000
_cell.length_c   1.000
_cell.angle_alpha   90.00
_cell.angle_beta   90.00
_cell.angle_gamma   90.00
#
_symmetry.space_group_name_H-M   'P 1'
#
loop_
_entity.id
_entity.type
_entity.pdbx_description
1 polymer ?
#
loop_
_entity_poly.entity_id
_entity_poly.type
_entity_poly.pdbx_seq_one_letter_code
_entity_poly.pdbx_strand_id
1 'polypeptide(L)'
;MSATETKEKASPVKEKTSSNEGKAVKEVTSSNEGKVVKEENVSENEATATSSEKNLKESITEGATNNNKTNNVDSSNQKEKVKSNPAEEAIAQIDVYLNPANPQYENALLLANQYIDGATGEQKEKLEQQFSAAVEGLRGQIKDPNFKVEDAINKANLLANTARVEKSVQDESHKLLMPLMFERKANDAANKGEYYTAVLNIANAIRTKHPLERSREEMVNYANKLWIDTENEWNKINGTTGWQSEVSKNLLPSYTLLAQLKDIDKTIGQISGMNMIDNASKKMEGIQLIQLAGDEANKKGQTSLYNALHYYGQAASRGVVDKTGFSNVAGLVIKEAKQLENKDALNNYQILYKTPGIEELGIKDEVKVTIEYLSTFEAAKVSGNKDTIEDLASAIELTYRSMELGYPEADAKEWMNTVALKMLNKGAGYMSATDTNNAYKCFEFLTRDKYANAINGEITKQAKKNVETIKSMNVKK
;
A
#
# COMPACT_ATOMS: atom_id res chain seq x y z
N MET A 1 -44.85 24.88 -49.80
CA MET A 1 -46.31 24.80 -49.59
C MET A 1 -46.57 23.91 -48.38
N SER A 2 -47.52 24.37 -47.56
CA SER A 2 -48.09 23.91 -46.27
C SER A 2 -47.91 22.44 -45.88
N ALA A 3 -47.48 22.09 -44.66
CA ALA A 3 -48.03 22.35 -43.31
C ALA A 3 -49.26 21.49 -42.95
N THR A 4 -49.12 20.65 -41.92
CA THR A 4 -50.15 20.52 -40.87
C THR A 4 -49.54 20.02 -39.57
N GLU A 5 -49.72 20.84 -38.54
CA GLU A 5 -49.39 20.64 -37.13
C GLU A 5 -50.46 19.78 -36.43
N THR A 6 -50.12 19.20 -35.27
CA THR A 6 -51.05 19.22 -34.13
C THR A 6 -50.27 19.30 -32.80
N LYS A 7 -50.35 20.51 -32.22
CA LYS A 7 -50.15 20.94 -30.82
C LYS A 7 -51.20 20.27 -29.90
N GLU A 8 -51.16 20.16 -28.57
CA GLU A 8 -50.37 20.66 -27.41
C GLU A 8 -51.17 20.16 -26.16
N LYS A 9 -50.58 19.83 -24.99
CA LYS A 9 -50.53 20.72 -23.81
C LYS A 9 -49.81 20.09 -22.60
N ALA A 10 -48.75 20.79 -22.17
CA ALA A 10 -48.34 21.25 -20.83
C ALA A 10 -48.65 20.42 -19.54
N SER A 11 -47.57 19.93 -18.90
CA SER A 11 -46.93 20.26 -17.59
C SER A 11 -47.76 20.88 -16.42
N PRO A 12 -47.27 20.99 -15.14
CA PRO A 12 -45.94 20.71 -14.55
C PRO A 12 -45.93 20.12 -13.09
N VAL A 13 -44.73 19.99 -12.48
CA VAL A 13 -44.34 20.45 -11.09
C VAL A 13 -43.70 19.43 -10.10
N LYS A 14 -42.43 19.77 -9.75
CA LYS A 14 -41.63 19.70 -8.50
C LYS A 14 -41.18 18.41 -7.79
N GLU A 15 -39.89 18.51 -7.41
CA GLU A 15 -39.12 17.80 -6.38
C GLU A 15 -39.83 17.66 -5.01
N LYS A 16 -39.52 16.55 -4.32
CA LYS A 16 -39.07 16.56 -2.92
C LYS A 16 -38.45 15.21 -2.50
N THR A 17 -37.31 15.33 -1.82
CA THR A 17 -36.63 14.40 -0.92
C THR A 17 -37.53 13.66 0.08
N SER A 18 -37.26 12.38 0.37
CA SER A 18 -37.33 11.85 1.76
C SER A 18 -36.50 10.57 1.97
N SER A 19 -36.08 10.42 3.22
CA SER A 19 -35.20 9.44 3.84
C SER A 19 -35.83 8.08 4.22
N ASN A 20 -34.92 7.12 4.42
CA ASN A 20 -34.89 5.98 5.37
C ASN A 20 -35.77 4.71 5.21
N GLU A 21 -35.04 3.61 5.44
CA GLU A 21 -35.38 2.35 6.14
C GLU A 21 -36.16 1.22 5.43
N GLY A 22 -35.39 0.21 5.00
CA GLY A 22 -35.43 -1.13 5.59
C GLY A 22 -36.55 -2.10 5.20
N LYS A 23 -36.23 -3.13 4.38
CA LYS A 23 -36.21 -4.55 4.80
C LYS A 23 -35.99 -5.52 3.63
N ALA A 24 -35.29 -6.60 3.99
CA ALA A 24 -35.37 -7.97 3.47
C ALA A 24 -34.70 -8.29 2.13
N VAL A 25 -33.50 -8.89 2.20
CA VAL A 25 -33.04 -9.86 1.21
C VAL A 25 -32.74 -11.19 1.93
N LYS A 26 -33.32 -12.24 1.36
CA LYS A 26 -33.40 -13.63 1.80
C LYS A 26 -32.04 -14.30 2.00
N GLU A 27 -31.96 -15.09 3.06
CA GLU A 27 -31.04 -16.22 3.21
C GLU A 27 -31.20 -17.23 2.06
N VAL A 28 -30.06 -17.73 1.58
CA VAL A 28 -29.97 -19.01 0.89
C VAL A 28 -29.13 -19.94 1.76
N THR A 29 -29.78 -21.01 2.20
CA THR A 29 -29.24 -22.17 2.89
C THR A 29 -28.34 -22.99 1.97
N SER A 30 -27.26 -23.57 2.53
CA SER A 30 -26.89 -24.95 2.22
C SER A 30 -26.13 -25.55 3.40
N SER A 31 -26.55 -26.77 3.73
CA SER A 31 -26.20 -27.56 4.90
C SER A 31 -24.90 -28.33 4.70
N ASN A 32 -24.18 -28.61 5.78
CA ASN A 32 -23.65 -29.95 5.98
C ASN A 32 -23.52 -30.26 7.48
N GLU A 33 -24.17 -31.36 7.86
CA GLU A 33 -24.29 -31.89 9.21
C GLU A 33 -23.00 -32.59 9.68
N GLY A 34 -22.76 -32.51 10.99
CA GLY A 34 -22.49 -33.71 11.78
C GLY A 34 -21.08 -33.91 12.35
N LYS A 35 -20.84 -33.37 13.57
CA LYS A 35 -20.49 -34.22 14.72
C LYS A 35 -20.85 -33.55 16.04
N VAL A 36 -21.81 -34.17 16.72
CA VAL A 36 -22.41 -33.81 18.02
C VAL A 36 -21.48 -34.20 19.18
N VAL A 37 -21.31 -33.32 20.17
CA VAL A 37 -21.20 -33.69 21.59
C VAL A 37 -22.09 -32.74 22.39
N LYS A 38 -22.82 -33.33 23.33
CA LYS A 38 -24.07 -32.89 23.96
C LYS A 38 -23.97 -31.69 24.89
N GLU A 39 -25.10 -31.01 24.94
CA GLU A 39 -25.62 -30.02 25.90
C GLU A 39 -25.39 -30.36 27.38
N GLU A 40 -25.20 -29.32 28.19
CA GLU A 40 -26.11 -29.11 29.33
C GLU A 40 -26.31 -27.61 29.60
N ASN A 41 -27.54 -27.28 29.99
CA ASN A 41 -28.21 -25.98 29.99
C ASN A 41 -27.79 -25.02 31.12
N VAL A 42 -28.36 -23.79 31.03
CA VAL A 42 -28.82 -22.85 32.10
C VAL A 42 -28.25 -21.44 31.83
N SER A 43 -28.96 -20.51 31.16
CA SER A 43 -30.11 -19.68 31.58
C SER A 43 -29.82 -18.74 32.78
N GLU A 44 -29.86 -17.44 32.47
CA GLU A 44 -30.25 -16.27 33.29
C GLU A 44 -29.71 -16.14 34.73
N ASN A 45 -28.88 -15.11 34.97
CA ASN A 45 -29.34 -13.88 35.62
C ASN A 45 -28.19 -12.89 35.85
N GLU A 46 -28.39 -11.66 35.36
CA GLU A 46 -27.80 -10.46 35.96
C GLU A 46 -28.38 -10.29 37.36
N ALA A 47 -27.54 -10.36 38.38
CA ALA A 47 -27.88 -9.90 39.71
C ALA A 47 -26.65 -9.24 40.36
N THR A 48 -26.84 -7.95 40.64
CA THR A 48 -26.16 -7.16 41.64
C THR A 48 -25.96 -7.95 42.95
N ALA A 49 -24.71 -8.02 43.43
CA ALA A 49 -24.42 -8.43 44.79
C ALA A 49 -23.25 -7.61 45.34
N THR A 50 -23.62 -6.62 46.15
CA THR A 50 -22.83 -6.08 47.25
C THR A 50 -22.20 -7.22 48.05
N SER A 51 -20.88 -7.23 48.16
CA SER A 51 -20.13 -8.16 49.01
C SER A 51 -19.31 -7.36 50.01
N SER A 52 -19.63 -7.60 51.28
CA SER A 52 -19.17 -6.93 52.48
C SER A 52 -17.67 -7.03 52.73
N GLU A 53 -17.13 -5.95 53.31
CA GLU A 53 -15.85 -5.93 54.01
C GLU A 53 -15.86 -6.95 55.16
N LYS A 54 -14.95 -7.93 55.12
CA LYS A 54 -14.29 -8.43 56.33
C LYS A 54 -13.07 -9.29 56.02
N ASN A 55 -12.01 -8.99 56.78
CA ASN A 55 -10.79 -9.77 57.05
C ASN A 55 -9.58 -9.51 56.14
N LEU A 56 -8.77 -8.53 56.56
CA LEU A 56 -7.31 -8.58 56.42
C LEU A 56 -6.72 -8.39 57.82
N LYS A 57 -6.27 -9.49 58.42
CA LYS A 57 -5.26 -9.48 59.47
C LYS A 57 -4.35 -10.69 59.32
N GLU A 58 -3.06 -10.39 59.45
CA GLU A 58 -1.88 -11.26 59.48
C GLU A 58 -1.39 -11.72 58.09
N SER A 59 -0.14 -11.45 57.69
CA SER A 59 1.09 -11.73 58.45
C SER A 59 2.32 -11.12 57.75
N ILE A 60 3.25 -10.50 58.49
CA ILE A 60 4.68 -10.46 58.15
C ILE A 60 5.49 -10.59 59.47
N THR A 61 6.43 -11.51 59.43
CA THR A 61 7.29 -12.08 60.47
C THR A 61 8.60 -11.31 60.71
N GLU A 62 9.22 -11.65 61.85
CA GLU A 62 10.68 -11.76 62.11
C GLU A 62 11.55 -10.52 62.38
N GLY A 63 12.02 -10.44 63.64
CA GLY A 63 13.41 -10.76 63.95
C GLY A 63 14.46 -9.63 63.95
N ALA A 64 14.79 -9.11 65.13
CA ALA A 64 16.17 -8.72 65.49
C ALA A 64 16.32 -8.57 67.01
N THR A 65 16.99 -9.55 67.62
CA THR A 65 17.51 -9.52 68.99
C THR A 65 18.76 -8.65 69.05
N ASN A 66 18.86 -7.78 70.07
CA ASN A 66 20.14 -7.55 70.75
C ASN A 66 19.94 -6.98 72.16
N ASN A 67 20.51 -7.69 73.13
CA ASN A 67 20.61 -7.34 74.54
C ASN A 67 21.65 -6.23 74.75
N ASN A 68 21.34 -5.22 75.57
CA ASN A 68 22.35 -4.72 76.50
C ASN A 68 21.73 -4.16 77.79
N LYS A 69 22.53 -4.32 78.85
CA LYS A 69 22.27 -4.25 80.30
C LYS A 69 21.50 -3.04 80.85
N THR A 70 20.63 -3.38 81.80
CA THR A 70 20.29 -2.70 83.07
C THR A 70 21.14 -1.49 83.47
N ASN A 71 20.45 -0.39 83.79
CA ASN A 71 20.67 0.37 85.03
C ASN A 71 19.39 1.08 85.48
N ASN A 72 19.20 1.04 86.80
CA ASN A 72 18.05 1.51 87.57
C ASN A 72 18.10 3.04 87.72
N VAL A 73 17.03 3.76 87.33
CA VAL A 73 16.77 5.13 87.79
C VAL A 73 15.28 5.32 87.99
N ASP A 74 14.96 5.50 89.27
CA ASP A 74 13.99 6.37 89.91
C ASP A 74 12.77 6.95 89.18
N SER A 75 11.74 7.12 89.99
CA SER A 75 10.39 7.52 89.63
C SER A 75 10.28 8.99 89.18
N SER A 76 9.23 9.22 88.40
CA SER A 76 8.51 10.48 88.14
C SER A 76 8.72 11.12 86.77
N ASN A 77 7.57 11.44 86.16
CA ASN A 77 7.33 12.08 84.86
C ASN A 77 7.50 11.22 83.60
N GLN A 78 6.75 10.11 83.52
CA GLN A 78 6.14 9.75 82.23
C GLN A 78 5.13 10.85 81.88
N LYS A 79 5.51 11.79 81.00
CA LYS A 79 4.52 12.47 80.16
C LYS A 79 3.72 11.37 79.49
N GLU A 80 2.41 11.34 79.71
CA GLU A 80 1.49 10.58 78.89
C GLU A 80 1.93 10.72 77.43
N LYS A 81 2.24 9.60 76.76
CA LYS A 81 2.15 9.58 75.30
C LYS A 81 0.69 9.89 75.01
N VAL A 82 0.42 11.17 74.72
CA VAL A 82 -0.81 11.62 74.09
C VAL A 82 -1.06 10.62 72.97
N LYS A 83 -2.18 9.90 73.02
CA LYS A 83 -2.63 9.10 71.88
C LYS A 83 -2.72 10.10 70.71
N SER A 84 -1.79 10.01 69.77
CA SER A 84 -1.82 10.84 68.58
C SER A 84 -3.19 10.70 67.94
N ASN A 85 -3.74 11.84 67.51
CA ASN A 85 -5.02 11.84 66.85
C ASN A 85 -4.88 10.98 65.56
N PRO A 86 -5.78 10.02 65.30
CA PRO A 86 -5.71 9.20 64.09
C PRO A 86 -5.59 10.01 62.78
N ALA A 87 -6.14 11.24 62.74
CA ALA A 87 -5.97 12.14 61.60
C ALA A 87 -4.53 12.72 61.48
N GLU A 88 -3.83 12.96 62.60
CA GLU A 88 -2.43 13.42 62.58
C GLU A 88 -1.48 12.31 62.12
N GLU A 89 -1.74 11.06 62.53
CA GLU A 89 -1.00 9.90 62.04
C GLU A 89 -1.22 9.71 60.53
N ALA A 90 -2.47 9.84 60.08
CA ALA A 90 -2.81 9.76 58.65
C ALA A 90 -2.10 10.86 57.85
N ILE A 91 -2.12 12.12 58.31
CA ILE A 91 -1.41 13.24 57.68
C ILE A 91 0.09 12.94 57.55
N ALA A 92 0.73 12.46 58.62
CA ALA A 92 2.16 12.15 58.61
C ALA A 92 2.48 11.00 57.64
N GLN A 93 1.63 9.98 57.59
CA GLN A 93 1.78 8.87 56.65
C GLN A 93 1.56 9.31 55.20
N ILE A 94 0.61 10.21 54.93
CA ILE A 94 0.41 10.80 53.61
C ILE A 94 1.62 11.63 53.19
N ASP A 95 2.23 12.39 54.10
CA ASP A 95 3.47 13.13 53.81
C ASP A 95 4.62 12.18 53.38
N VAL A 96 4.70 10.99 53.97
CA VAL A 96 5.65 9.93 53.54
C VAL A 96 5.30 9.41 52.15
N TYR A 97 4.02 9.17 51.86
CA TYR A 97 3.56 8.72 50.54
C TYR A 97 3.77 9.77 49.45
N LEU A 98 3.64 11.07 49.76
CA LEU A 98 3.84 12.16 48.82
C LEU A 98 5.31 12.56 48.66
N ASN A 99 6.25 11.79 49.21
CA ASN A 99 7.67 12.02 49.05
C ASN A 99 8.07 12.06 47.56
N PRO A 100 8.69 13.15 47.07
CA PRO A 100 9.08 13.30 45.67
C PRO A 100 9.97 12.19 45.10
N ALA A 101 10.74 11.49 45.96
CA ALA A 101 11.64 10.42 45.52
C ALA A 101 10.90 9.16 45.04
N ASN A 102 9.71 8.88 45.59
CA ASN A 102 8.89 7.73 45.20
C ASN A 102 7.42 7.98 45.61
N PRO A 103 6.69 8.82 44.86
CA PRO A 103 5.34 9.19 45.25
C PRO A 103 4.36 8.02 45.09
N GLN A 104 3.62 7.71 46.16
CA GLN A 104 2.57 6.69 46.23
C GLN A 104 1.19 7.36 46.26
N TYR A 105 0.83 8.00 45.15
CA TYR A 105 -0.39 8.82 45.09
C TYR A 105 -1.68 8.02 45.29
N GLU A 106 -1.75 6.74 44.88
CA GLU A 106 -2.94 5.91 45.19
C GLU A 106 -3.15 5.75 46.70
N ASN A 107 -2.08 5.43 47.43
CA ASN A 107 -2.12 5.25 48.87
C ASN A 107 -2.43 6.57 49.59
N ALA A 108 -1.84 7.67 49.13
CA ALA A 108 -2.13 9.01 49.63
C ALA A 108 -3.60 9.41 49.41
N LEU A 109 -4.14 9.17 48.22
CA LEU A 109 -5.54 9.48 47.89
C LEU A 109 -6.51 8.69 48.76
N LEU A 110 -6.34 7.37 48.85
CA LEU A 110 -7.21 6.48 49.62
C LEU A 110 -7.19 6.86 51.11
N LEU A 111 -6.00 7.11 51.66
CA LEU A 111 -5.84 7.46 53.07
C LEU A 111 -6.41 8.85 53.37
N ALA A 112 -6.18 9.85 52.50
CA ALA A 112 -6.78 11.18 52.67
C ALA A 112 -8.32 11.10 52.59
N ASN A 113 -8.86 10.39 51.60
CA ASN A 113 -10.31 10.26 51.42
C ASN A 113 -11.01 9.61 52.63
N GLN A 114 -10.33 8.69 53.31
CA GLN A 114 -10.85 8.01 54.50
C GLN A 114 -10.97 8.94 55.72
N TYR A 115 -10.04 9.88 55.90
CA TYR A 115 -9.94 10.67 57.15
C TYR A 115 -10.49 12.10 57.04
N ILE A 116 -10.71 12.64 55.83
CA ILE A 116 -11.18 14.03 55.63
C ILE A 116 -12.50 14.32 56.35
N ASP A 117 -13.48 13.41 56.30
CA ASP A 117 -14.80 13.67 56.89
C ASP A 117 -14.79 13.71 58.42
N GLY A 118 -13.81 13.05 59.05
CA GLY A 118 -13.62 13.05 60.50
C GLY A 118 -12.70 14.15 61.03
N ALA A 119 -11.98 14.86 60.15
CA ALA A 119 -11.04 15.89 60.52
C ALA A 119 -11.71 17.28 60.66
N THR A 120 -11.11 18.16 61.47
CA THR A 120 -11.60 19.54 61.68
C THR A 120 -10.45 20.54 61.67
N GLY A 121 -10.77 21.82 61.40
CA GLY A 121 -9.78 22.91 61.40
C GLY A 121 -8.61 22.65 60.43
N GLU A 122 -7.40 22.92 60.90
CA GLU A 122 -6.16 22.80 60.11
C GLU A 122 -5.90 21.37 59.60
N GLN A 123 -6.32 20.34 60.34
CA GLN A 123 -6.16 18.95 59.92
C GLN A 123 -6.98 18.65 58.65
N LYS A 124 -8.20 19.19 58.59
CA LYS A 124 -9.07 19.02 57.43
C LYS A 124 -8.50 19.74 56.21
N GLU A 125 -8.04 20.98 56.38
CA GLU A 125 -7.41 21.75 55.30
C GLU A 125 -6.17 21.03 54.75
N LYS A 126 -5.30 20.51 55.63
CA LYS A 126 -4.11 19.77 55.20
C LYS A 126 -4.46 18.48 54.46
N LEU A 127 -5.45 17.71 54.95
CA LEU A 127 -5.90 16.50 54.26
C LEU A 127 -6.54 16.80 52.89
N GLU A 128 -7.30 17.90 52.76
CA GLU A 128 -7.87 18.35 51.48
C GLU A 128 -6.78 18.78 50.48
N GLN A 129 -5.73 19.46 50.95
CA GLN A 129 -4.56 19.79 50.13
C GLN A 129 -3.79 18.54 49.69
N GLN A 130 -3.54 17.60 50.61
CA GLN A 130 -2.87 16.34 50.32
C GLN A 130 -3.69 15.46 49.35
N PHE A 131 -5.01 15.42 49.52
CA PHE A 131 -5.92 14.76 48.60
C PHE A 131 -5.83 15.37 47.19
N SER A 132 -5.87 16.69 47.08
CA SER A 132 -5.76 17.39 45.80
C SER A 132 -4.40 17.14 45.13
N ALA A 133 -3.30 17.13 45.90
CA ALA A 133 -1.98 16.78 45.40
C ALA A 133 -1.91 15.33 44.88
N ALA A 134 -2.55 14.39 45.57
CA ALA A 134 -2.65 13.00 45.14
C ALA A 134 -3.48 12.86 43.85
N VAL A 135 -4.59 13.58 43.72
CA VAL A 135 -5.40 13.63 42.49
C VAL A 135 -4.55 14.11 41.31
N GLU A 136 -3.88 15.25 41.43
CA GLU A 136 -3.06 15.80 40.35
C GLU A 136 -1.86 14.90 40.00
N GLY A 137 -1.23 14.30 41.02
CA GLY A 137 -0.17 13.31 40.83
C GLY A 137 -0.63 12.10 40.01
N LEU A 138 -1.81 11.54 40.33
CA LEU A 138 -2.40 10.43 39.57
C LEU A 138 -2.76 10.84 38.14
N ARG A 139 -3.33 12.04 37.94
CA ARG A 139 -3.63 12.56 36.60
C ARG A 139 -2.38 12.65 35.72
N GLY A 140 -1.24 13.04 36.31
CA GLY A 140 0.06 13.03 35.64
C GLY A 140 0.50 11.62 35.28
N GLN A 141 0.50 10.69 36.24
CA GLN A 141 0.96 9.31 36.03
C GLN A 141 0.12 8.51 35.01
N ILE A 142 -1.19 8.77 34.91
CA ILE A 142 -2.05 8.12 33.91
C ILE A 142 -1.58 8.43 32.47
N LYS A 143 -1.10 9.66 32.25
CA LYS A 143 -0.70 10.16 30.92
C LYS A 143 0.78 9.94 30.61
N ASP A 144 1.58 9.57 31.60
CA ASP A 144 3.01 9.39 31.47
C ASP A 144 3.33 8.10 30.66
N PRO A 145 4.08 8.20 29.54
CA PRO A 145 4.44 7.06 28.71
C PRO A 145 5.31 6.02 29.42
N ASN A 146 5.97 6.37 30.54
CA ASN A 146 6.85 5.47 31.29
C ASN A 146 6.11 4.51 32.23
N PHE A 147 4.84 4.77 32.53
CA PHE A 147 4.03 3.87 33.35
C PHE A 147 3.49 2.69 32.54
N LYS A 148 3.25 1.55 33.18
CA LYS A 148 2.57 0.45 32.51
C LYS A 148 1.10 0.81 32.26
N VAL A 149 0.55 0.31 31.16
CA VAL A 149 -0.85 0.57 30.80
C VAL A 149 -1.82 0.01 31.86
N GLU A 150 -1.49 -1.12 32.49
CA GLU A 150 -2.28 -1.70 33.59
C GLU A 150 -2.34 -0.75 34.79
N ASP A 151 -1.20 -0.15 35.14
CA ASP A 151 -1.12 0.81 36.24
C ASP A 151 -1.91 2.07 35.92
N ALA A 152 -1.84 2.56 34.68
CA ALA A 152 -2.63 3.70 34.23
C ALA A 152 -4.15 3.41 34.25
N ILE A 153 -4.60 2.21 33.85
CA ILE A 153 -6.01 1.78 33.94
C ILE A 153 -6.47 1.77 35.40
N ASN A 154 -5.67 1.20 36.31
CA ASN A 154 -6.01 1.13 37.73
C ASN A 154 -6.15 2.53 38.34
N LYS A 155 -5.19 3.43 38.05
CA LYS A 155 -5.21 4.82 38.50
C LYS A 155 -6.41 5.60 37.92
N ALA A 156 -6.70 5.44 36.63
CA ALA A 156 -7.86 6.08 36.00
C ALA A 156 -9.19 5.59 36.59
N ASN A 157 -9.30 4.28 36.87
CA ASN A 157 -10.47 3.72 37.56
C ASN A 157 -10.62 4.26 38.97
N LEU A 158 -9.52 4.40 39.72
CA LEU A 158 -9.53 4.98 41.07
C LEU A 158 -10.07 6.41 41.05
N LEU A 159 -9.54 7.27 40.17
CA LEU A 159 -10.02 8.65 40.04
C LEU A 159 -11.47 8.74 39.56
N ALA A 160 -11.87 7.91 38.59
CA ALA A 160 -13.23 7.92 38.04
C ALA A 160 -14.31 7.53 39.07
N ASN A 161 -13.96 6.70 40.07
CA ASN A 161 -14.92 6.13 41.02
C ASN A 161 -14.82 6.73 42.44
N THR A 162 -13.87 7.63 42.71
CA THR A 162 -13.73 8.26 44.03
C THR A 162 -14.67 9.45 44.15
N ALA A 163 -15.69 9.35 45.01
CA ALA A 163 -16.78 10.33 45.11
C ALA A 163 -16.35 11.78 45.39
N ARG A 164 -15.27 11.98 46.16
CA ARG A 164 -14.73 13.32 46.50
C ARG A 164 -13.91 13.95 45.36
N VAL A 165 -13.47 13.18 44.37
CA VAL A 165 -12.76 13.72 43.20
C VAL A 165 -13.73 14.59 42.40
N GLU A 166 -13.25 15.75 41.95
CA GLU A 166 -14.07 16.67 41.16
C GLU A 166 -14.68 15.98 39.93
N LYS A 167 -15.94 16.32 39.62
CA LYS A 167 -16.68 15.68 38.52
C LYS A 167 -15.96 15.81 37.16
N SER A 168 -15.31 16.95 36.93
CA SER A 168 -14.45 17.20 35.76
C SER A 168 -13.33 16.18 35.62
N VAL A 169 -12.65 15.85 36.73
CA VAL A 169 -11.55 14.88 36.79
C VAL A 169 -12.04 13.44 36.69
N GLN A 170 -13.18 13.12 37.31
CA GLN A 170 -13.84 11.83 37.14
C GLN A 170 -14.19 11.58 35.67
N ASP A 171 -14.81 12.57 35.01
CA ASP A 171 -15.24 12.47 33.62
C ASP A 171 -14.03 12.40 32.66
N GLU A 172 -12.94 13.13 32.95
CA GLU A 172 -11.68 12.98 32.22
C GLU A 172 -11.11 11.56 32.36
N SER A 173 -11.05 11.05 33.60
CA SER A 173 -10.50 9.71 33.87
C SER A 173 -11.34 8.62 33.20
N HIS A 174 -12.67 8.76 33.22
CA HIS A 174 -13.58 7.83 32.53
C HIS A 174 -13.36 7.82 31.01
N LYS A 175 -13.11 8.98 30.40
CA LYS A 175 -12.77 9.08 28.96
C LYS A 175 -11.45 8.39 28.61
N LEU A 176 -10.48 8.37 29.53
CA LEU A 176 -9.17 7.74 29.32
C LEU A 176 -9.20 6.21 29.44
N LEU A 177 -10.20 5.62 30.07
CA LEU A 177 -10.27 4.16 30.24
C LEU A 177 -10.33 3.40 28.90
N MET A 178 -11.11 3.88 27.95
CA MET A 178 -11.26 3.23 26.65
C MET A 178 -9.96 3.20 25.83
N PRO A 179 -9.25 4.32 25.59
CA PRO A 179 -7.95 4.27 24.89
C PRO A 179 -6.93 3.40 25.63
N LEU A 180 -6.86 3.47 26.96
CA LEU A 180 -5.96 2.60 27.75
C LEU A 180 -6.29 1.11 27.60
N MET A 181 -7.57 0.74 27.54
CA MET A 181 -7.97 -0.65 27.28
C MET A 181 -7.56 -1.12 25.87
N PHE A 182 -7.58 -0.24 24.88
CA PHE A 182 -7.09 -0.55 23.54
C PHE A 182 -5.56 -0.69 23.51
N GLU A 183 -4.82 0.18 24.20
CA GLU A 183 -3.36 0.05 24.39
C GLU A 183 -3.01 -1.32 25.02
N ARG A 184 -3.69 -1.70 26.11
CA ARG A 184 -3.50 -3.02 26.73
C ARG A 184 -3.70 -4.17 25.75
N LYS A 185 -4.80 -4.14 24.99
CA LYS A 185 -5.09 -5.16 23.96
C LYS A 185 -4.03 -5.16 22.84
N ALA A 186 -3.52 -3.99 22.46
CA ALA A 186 -2.46 -3.88 21.47
C ALA A 186 -1.16 -4.52 21.99
N ASN A 187 -0.81 -4.26 23.25
CA ASN A 187 0.38 -4.80 23.90
C ASN A 187 0.28 -6.33 24.07
N ASP A 188 -0.88 -6.84 24.48
CA ASP A 188 -1.15 -8.28 24.55
C ASP A 188 -0.99 -8.97 23.18
N ALA A 189 -1.48 -8.34 22.11
CA ALA A 189 -1.34 -8.86 20.75
C ALA A 189 0.12 -8.80 20.25
N ALA A 190 0.80 -7.68 20.49
CA ALA A 190 2.21 -7.49 20.10
C ALA A 190 3.15 -8.49 20.80
N ASN A 191 2.87 -8.82 22.06
CA ASN A 191 3.60 -9.84 22.82
C ASN A 191 3.43 -11.26 22.25
N LYS A 192 2.34 -11.52 21.53
CA LYS A 192 2.09 -12.77 20.79
C LYS A 192 2.61 -12.74 19.35
N GLY A 193 3.18 -11.63 18.90
CA GLY A 193 3.56 -11.41 17.50
C GLY A 193 2.38 -11.14 16.55
N GLU A 194 1.17 -10.89 17.07
CA GLU A 194 -0.03 -10.63 16.28
C GLU A 194 -0.11 -9.15 15.87
N TYR A 195 0.86 -8.67 15.07
CA TYR A 195 1.00 -7.23 14.80
C TYR A 195 -0.16 -6.59 14.03
N TYR A 196 -0.90 -7.35 13.22
CA TYR A 196 -2.14 -6.86 12.60
C TYR A 196 -3.14 -6.40 13.67
N THR A 197 -3.38 -7.27 14.65
CA THR A 197 -4.27 -7.00 15.78
C THR A 197 -3.74 -5.88 16.67
N ALA A 198 -2.42 -5.82 16.88
CA ALA A 198 -1.78 -4.74 17.64
C ALA A 198 -2.00 -3.38 16.98
N VAL A 199 -1.71 -3.25 15.68
CA VAL A 199 -1.90 -2.03 14.91
C VAL A 199 -3.38 -1.61 14.88
N LEU A 200 -4.30 -2.55 14.71
CA LEU A 200 -5.73 -2.24 14.72
C LEU A 200 -6.20 -1.71 16.08
N ASN A 201 -5.75 -2.30 17.18
CA ASN A 201 -6.12 -1.84 18.52
C ASN A 201 -5.53 -0.46 18.82
N ILE A 202 -4.26 -0.22 18.52
CA ILE A 202 -3.62 1.08 18.79
C ILE A 202 -4.19 2.20 17.88
N ALA A 203 -4.57 1.88 16.65
CA ALA A 203 -5.30 2.80 15.78
C ALA A 203 -6.67 3.19 16.40
N ASN A 204 -7.36 2.22 16.99
CA ASN A 204 -8.61 2.48 17.71
C ASN A 204 -8.41 3.30 18.99
N ALA A 205 -7.30 3.10 19.71
CA ALA A 205 -6.93 3.94 20.85
C ALA A 205 -6.81 5.41 20.44
N ILE A 206 -6.10 5.69 19.34
CA ILE A 206 -5.93 7.05 18.81
C ILE A 206 -7.27 7.65 18.36
N ARG A 207 -8.11 6.85 17.69
CA ARG A 207 -9.44 7.28 17.19
C ARG A 207 -10.40 7.74 18.29
N THR A 208 -10.16 7.39 19.55
CA THR A 208 -11.00 7.84 20.68
C THR A 208 -10.97 9.36 20.92
N LYS A 209 -10.14 10.12 20.18
CA LYS A 209 -9.92 11.58 20.32
C LYS A 209 -9.28 11.99 21.66
N HIS A 210 -8.82 11.01 22.42
CA HIS A 210 -7.98 11.20 23.60
C HIS A 210 -6.68 10.37 23.47
N PRO A 211 -5.93 10.50 22.36
CA PRO A 211 -4.70 9.74 22.17
C PRO A 211 -3.67 10.13 23.24
N LEU A 212 -3.04 9.12 23.85
CA LEU A 212 -1.88 9.32 24.70
C LEU A 212 -0.61 9.34 23.84
N GLU A 213 0.46 9.96 24.33
CA GLU A 213 1.74 9.98 23.61
C GLU A 213 2.29 8.55 23.44
N ARG A 214 2.12 7.71 24.47
CA ARG A 214 2.41 6.27 24.43
C ARG A 214 1.77 5.58 23.22
N SER A 215 0.49 5.87 22.94
CA SER A 215 -0.21 5.33 21.78
C SER A 215 0.46 5.69 20.45
N ARG A 216 1.05 6.89 20.34
CA ARG A 216 1.74 7.33 19.11
C ARG A 216 3.05 6.57 18.92
N GLU A 217 3.82 6.39 19.99
CA GLU A 217 5.06 5.62 19.96
C GLU A 217 4.80 4.13 19.64
N GLU A 218 3.82 3.52 20.31
CA GLU A 218 3.40 2.14 20.08
C GLU A 218 2.89 1.93 18.65
N MET A 219 2.14 2.89 18.10
CA MET A 219 1.69 2.87 16.70
C MET A 219 2.86 2.73 15.73
N VAL A 220 3.90 3.57 15.87
CA VAL A 220 5.07 3.52 14.97
C VAL A 220 5.76 2.16 15.08
N ASN A 221 5.95 1.65 16.30
CA ASN A 221 6.61 0.37 16.54
C ASN A 221 5.83 -0.78 15.89
N TYR A 222 4.53 -0.90 16.19
CA TYR A 222 3.70 -2.00 15.70
C TYR A 222 3.45 -1.93 14.20
N ALA A 223 3.27 -0.74 13.63
CA ALA A 223 3.12 -0.57 12.18
C ALA A 223 4.40 -0.98 11.43
N ASN A 224 5.58 -0.62 11.95
CA ASN A 224 6.86 -1.02 11.34
C ASN A 224 7.07 -2.54 11.41
N LYS A 225 6.75 -3.17 12.54
CA LYS A 225 6.84 -4.64 12.67
C LYS A 225 5.86 -5.36 11.74
N LEU A 226 4.60 -4.90 11.67
CA LEU A 226 3.61 -5.43 10.73
C LEU A 226 4.11 -5.31 9.28
N TRP A 227 4.67 -4.17 8.90
CA TRP A 227 5.24 -3.96 7.57
C TRP A 227 6.36 -4.96 7.26
N ILE A 228 7.34 -5.10 8.17
CA ILE A 228 8.48 -6.01 8.00
C ILE A 228 8.00 -7.46 7.86
N ASP A 229 7.09 -7.90 8.73
CA ASP A 229 6.56 -9.26 8.68
C ASP A 229 5.80 -9.52 7.37
N THR A 230 4.99 -8.55 6.93
CA THR A 230 4.22 -8.65 5.69
C THR A 230 5.13 -8.68 4.44
N GLU A 231 6.19 -7.86 4.40
CA GLU A 231 7.16 -7.87 3.29
C GLU A 231 8.01 -9.15 3.27
N ASN A 232 8.38 -9.68 4.43
CA ASN A 232 9.08 -10.96 4.54
C ASN A 232 8.24 -12.11 3.97
N GLU A 233 6.95 -12.17 4.30
CA GLU A 233 6.04 -13.17 3.73
C GLU A 233 5.78 -12.92 2.24
N TRP A 234 5.62 -11.67 1.81
CA TRP A 234 5.50 -11.33 0.39
C TRP A 234 6.66 -11.89 -0.43
N ASN A 235 7.90 -11.69 0.03
CA ASN A 235 9.09 -12.15 -0.68
C ASN A 235 9.18 -13.68 -0.76
N LYS A 236 8.54 -14.42 0.16
CA LYS A 236 8.47 -15.88 0.13
C LYS A 236 7.42 -16.39 -0.86
N ILE A 237 6.27 -15.71 -0.95
CA ILE A 237 5.13 -16.23 -1.71
C ILE A 237 5.05 -15.66 -3.13
N ASN A 238 5.54 -14.45 -3.40
CA ASN A 238 5.44 -13.82 -4.71
C ASN A 238 6.06 -14.70 -5.82
N GLY A 239 5.30 -14.93 -6.89
CA GLY A 239 5.73 -15.75 -8.03
C GLY A 239 5.62 -17.27 -7.84
N THR A 240 5.23 -17.76 -6.66
CA THR A 240 4.99 -19.20 -6.43
C THR A 240 3.62 -19.64 -6.99
N THR A 241 3.40 -20.91 -7.31
CA THR A 241 2.10 -21.34 -7.86
C THR A 241 0.95 -21.06 -6.87
N GLY A 242 -0.11 -20.39 -7.34
CA GLY A 242 -1.28 -20.06 -6.50
C GLY A 242 -1.09 -18.86 -5.56
N TRP A 243 0.05 -18.18 -5.63
CA TRP A 243 0.42 -17.08 -4.73
C TRP A 243 -0.62 -15.95 -4.64
N GLN A 244 -1.34 -15.67 -5.73
CA GLN A 244 -2.34 -14.60 -5.78
C GLN A 244 -3.45 -14.79 -4.74
N SER A 245 -3.96 -16.03 -4.59
CA SER A 245 -5.00 -16.32 -3.58
C SER A 245 -4.46 -16.16 -2.17
N GLU A 246 -3.23 -16.63 -1.94
CA GLU A 246 -2.56 -16.55 -0.64
C GLU A 246 -2.30 -15.09 -0.23
N VAL A 247 -1.75 -14.27 -1.15
CA VAL A 247 -1.57 -12.82 -0.95
C VAL A 247 -2.89 -12.14 -0.63
N SER A 248 -3.95 -12.45 -1.39
CA SER A 248 -5.26 -11.81 -1.22
C SER A 248 -5.84 -12.06 0.16
N LYS A 249 -5.64 -13.28 0.69
CA LYS A 249 -6.19 -13.71 1.98
C LYS A 249 -5.33 -13.23 3.15
N ASN A 250 -4.01 -13.33 3.04
CA ASN A 250 -3.11 -13.25 4.20
C ASN A 250 -2.24 -11.99 4.24
N LEU A 251 -1.93 -11.36 3.10
CA LEU A 251 -1.05 -10.17 3.07
C LEU A 251 -1.78 -8.87 2.73
N LEU A 252 -2.73 -8.93 1.80
CA LEU A 252 -3.50 -7.75 1.37
C LEU A 252 -4.19 -7.06 2.56
N PRO A 253 -4.80 -7.76 3.53
CA PRO A 253 -5.38 -7.10 4.71
C PRO A 253 -4.37 -6.25 5.49
N SER A 254 -3.13 -6.73 5.66
CA SER A 254 -2.07 -6.01 6.38
C SER A 254 -1.63 -4.76 5.62
N TYR A 255 -1.40 -4.86 4.31
CA TYR A 255 -1.09 -3.68 3.49
C TYR A 255 -2.23 -2.67 3.49
N THR A 256 -3.49 -3.14 3.40
CA THR A 256 -4.67 -2.29 3.46
C THR A 256 -4.78 -1.58 4.82
N LEU A 257 -4.60 -2.28 5.93
CA LEU A 257 -4.61 -1.67 7.26
C LEU A 257 -3.55 -0.57 7.37
N LEU A 258 -2.31 -0.84 6.95
CA LEU A 258 -1.21 0.12 6.96
C LEU A 258 -1.49 1.34 6.07
N ALA A 259 -2.01 1.12 4.85
CA ALA A 259 -2.34 2.19 3.91
C ALA A 259 -3.46 3.12 4.44
N GLN A 260 -4.41 2.56 5.19
CA GLN A 260 -5.59 3.27 5.70
C GLN A 260 -5.40 3.90 7.07
N LEU A 261 -4.22 3.79 7.71
CA LEU A 261 -3.98 4.38 9.02
C LEU A 261 -4.26 5.89 9.07
N LYS A 262 -3.93 6.63 7.99
CA LYS A 262 -4.23 8.06 7.87
C LYS A 262 -5.72 8.39 7.76
N ASP A 263 -6.52 7.43 7.29
CA ASP A 263 -7.98 7.57 7.16
C ASP A 263 -8.65 7.28 8.51
N ILE A 264 -8.04 6.43 9.35
CA ILE A 264 -8.46 6.22 10.74
C ILE A 264 -8.24 7.49 11.57
N ASP A 265 -7.04 8.08 11.50
CA ASP A 265 -6.75 9.39 12.08
C ASP A 265 -5.62 10.10 11.30
N LYS A 266 -5.89 11.33 10.84
CA LYS A 266 -4.95 12.09 10.01
C LYS A 266 -3.63 12.42 10.72
N THR A 267 -3.63 12.48 12.05
CA THR A 267 -2.42 12.75 12.83
C THR A 267 -1.47 11.56 12.83
N ILE A 268 -1.94 10.33 12.56
CA ILE A 268 -1.06 9.15 12.45
C ILE A 268 -0.06 9.33 11.30
N GLY A 269 -0.52 9.80 10.14
CA GLY A 269 0.36 10.08 9.00
C GLY A 269 1.36 11.22 9.24
N GLN A 270 1.19 11.99 10.32
CA GLN A 270 2.11 13.05 10.73
C GLN A 270 3.14 12.58 11.76
N ILE A 271 3.02 11.35 12.29
CA ILE A 271 3.98 10.79 13.24
C ILE A 271 5.28 10.45 12.50
N SER A 272 6.40 10.91 13.05
CA SER A 272 7.74 10.58 12.52
C SER A 272 7.95 9.07 12.51
N GLY A 273 8.47 8.53 11.39
CA GLY A 273 8.69 7.10 11.22
C GLY A 273 7.55 6.32 10.55
N MET A 274 6.47 6.98 10.12
CA MET A 274 5.34 6.37 9.41
C MET A 274 5.52 6.31 7.88
N ASN A 275 6.76 6.28 7.39
CA ASN A 275 7.08 6.25 5.96
C ASN A 275 6.53 5.02 5.23
N MET A 276 6.17 3.97 5.96
CA MET A 276 5.63 2.74 5.41
C MET A 276 4.21 2.89 4.85
N ILE A 277 3.42 3.90 5.25
CA ILE A 277 2.02 4.09 4.79
C ILE A 277 1.95 4.25 3.27
N ASP A 278 2.82 5.09 2.70
CA ASP A 278 2.86 5.32 1.25
C ASP A 278 3.34 4.09 0.49
N ASN A 279 4.30 3.36 1.05
CA ASN A 279 4.79 2.10 0.47
C ASN A 279 3.72 1.00 0.51
N ALA A 280 3.00 0.87 1.63
CA ALA A 280 1.87 -0.04 1.78
C ALA A 280 0.74 0.31 0.81
N SER A 281 0.47 1.61 0.59
CA SER A 281 -0.53 2.06 -0.40
C SER A 281 -0.14 1.62 -1.81
N LYS A 282 1.11 1.86 -2.23
CA LYS A 282 1.62 1.41 -3.54
C LYS A 282 1.56 -0.10 -3.67
N LYS A 283 1.97 -0.85 -2.63
CA LYS A 283 1.98 -2.31 -2.64
C LYS A 283 0.56 -2.88 -2.76
N MET A 284 -0.38 -2.36 -1.97
CA MET A 284 -1.79 -2.72 -2.02
C MET A 284 -2.37 -2.51 -3.43
N GLU A 285 -2.17 -1.33 -4.02
CA GLU A 285 -2.61 -1.04 -5.39
C GLU A 285 -1.96 -1.99 -6.41
N GLY A 286 -0.66 -2.24 -6.29
CA GLY A 286 0.07 -3.12 -7.20
C GLY A 286 -0.44 -4.57 -7.15
N ILE A 287 -0.74 -5.08 -5.95
CA ILE A 287 -1.33 -6.42 -5.77
C ILE A 287 -2.72 -6.50 -6.42
N GLN A 288 -3.57 -5.49 -6.21
CA GLN A 288 -4.90 -5.42 -6.81
C GLN A 288 -4.82 -5.36 -8.34
N LEU A 289 -3.85 -4.61 -8.88
CA LEU A 289 -3.61 -4.55 -10.33
C LEU A 289 -3.17 -5.90 -10.90
N ILE A 290 -2.38 -6.69 -10.18
CA ILE A 290 -2.03 -8.05 -10.61
C ILE A 290 -3.25 -8.97 -10.63
N GLN A 291 -4.14 -8.87 -9.65
CA GLN A 291 -5.39 -9.64 -9.65
C GLN A 291 -6.23 -9.30 -10.89
N LEU A 292 -6.41 -8.00 -11.17
CA LEU A 292 -7.11 -7.53 -12.37
C LEU A 292 -6.41 -8.00 -13.66
N ALA A 293 -5.08 -7.99 -13.69
CA ALA A 293 -4.31 -8.48 -14.82
C ALA A 293 -4.52 -9.99 -15.06
N GLY A 294 -4.54 -10.78 -13.99
CA GLY A 294 -4.83 -12.22 -14.05
C GLY A 294 -6.26 -12.49 -14.53
N ASP A 295 -7.24 -11.74 -14.04
CA ASP A 295 -8.64 -11.85 -14.47
C ASP A 295 -8.79 -11.50 -15.96
N GLU A 296 -8.13 -10.46 -16.44
CA GLU A 296 -8.11 -10.11 -17.86
C GLU A 296 -7.37 -11.16 -18.70
N ALA A 297 -6.24 -11.70 -18.21
CA ALA A 297 -5.47 -12.72 -18.93
C ALA A 297 -6.25 -14.02 -19.14
N ASN A 298 -7.22 -14.32 -18.26
CA ASN A 298 -8.11 -15.49 -18.38
C ASN A 298 -9.27 -15.28 -19.37
N LYS A 299 -9.53 -14.03 -19.79
CA LYS A 299 -10.57 -13.72 -20.78
C LYS A 299 -10.03 -13.91 -22.19
N LYS A 300 -10.93 -14.26 -23.13
CA LYS A 300 -10.59 -14.38 -24.55
C LYS A 300 -10.71 -13.03 -25.24
N GLY A 301 -9.77 -12.71 -26.12
CA GLY A 301 -9.84 -11.58 -27.03
C GLY A 301 -8.68 -10.59 -26.87
N GLN A 302 -8.42 -9.84 -27.94
CA GLN A 302 -7.30 -8.91 -28.03
C GLN A 302 -7.37 -7.82 -26.95
N THR A 303 -8.55 -7.21 -26.74
CA THR A 303 -8.75 -6.18 -25.72
C THR A 303 -8.33 -6.65 -24.33
N SER A 304 -8.72 -7.86 -23.94
CA SER A 304 -8.34 -8.42 -22.63
C SER A 304 -6.85 -8.70 -22.52
N LEU A 305 -6.19 -9.15 -23.59
CA LEU A 305 -4.74 -9.33 -23.61
C LEU A 305 -3.99 -8.00 -23.34
N TYR A 306 -4.38 -6.92 -24.01
CA TYR A 306 -3.74 -5.61 -23.81
C TYR A 306 -4.12 -4.95 -22.47
N ASN A 307 -5.34 -5.19 -21.96
CA ASN A 307 -5.70 -4.79 -20.61
C ASN A 307 -4.85 -5.51 -19.56
N ALA A 308 -4.64 -6.83 -19.71
CA ALA A 308 -3.76 -7.59 -18.84
C ALA A 308 -2.33 -7.04 -18.88
N LEU A 309 -1.80 -6.77 -20.08
CA LEU A 309 -0.48 -6.15 -20.25
C LEU A 309 -0.39 -4.80 -19.54
N HIS A 310 -1.41 -3.95 -19.72
CA HIS A 310 -1.50 -2.65 -19.08
C HIS A 310 -1.51 -2.77 -17.55
N TYR A 311 -2.35 -3.65 -16.98
CA TYR A 311 -2.43 -3.83 -15.53
C TYR A 311 -1.16 -4.41 -14.93
N TYR A 312 -0.51 -5.38 -15.59
CA TYR A 312 0.81 -5.86 -15.16
C TYR A 312 1.86 -4.74 -15.18
N GLY A 313 1.87 -3.90 -16.21
CA GLY A 313 2.77 -2.75 -16.27
C GLY A 313 2.49 -1.72 -15.17
N GLN A 314 1.21 -1.44 -14.88
CA GLN A 314 0.83 -0.55 -13.78
C GLN A 314 1.17 -1.13 -12.40
N ALA A 315 1.10 -2.44 -12.22
CA ALA A 315 1.56 -3.09 -10.99
C ALA A 315 3.08 -2.95 -10.83
N ALA A 316 3.83 -3.15 -11.91
CA ALA A 316 5.29 -3.03 -11.90
C ALA A 316 5.75 -1.60 -11.56
N SER A 317 5.05 -0.56 -12.04
CA SER A 317 5.36 0.83 -11.68
C SER A 317 5.14 1.14 -10.18
N ARG A 318 4.42 0.28 -9.47
CA ARG A 318 4.21 0.32 -8.01
C ARG A 318 5.17 -0.61 -7.24
N GLY A 319 6.13 -1.23 -7.94
CA GLY A 319 7.11 -2.12 -7.35
C GLY A 319 6.61 -3.55 -7.10
N VAL A 320 5.49 -3.94 -7.73
CA VAL A 320 4.90 -5.28 -7.59
C VAL A 320 4.93 -5.98 -8.94
N VAL A 321 5.76 -7.03 -9.06
CA VAL A 321 5.98 -7.73 -10.34
C VAL A 321 5.67 -9.21 -10.19
N ASP A 322 4.65 -9.66 -10.93
CA ASP A 322 4.37 -11.08 -11.19
C ASP A 322 5.09 -11.50 -12.47
N LYS A 323 6.37 -11.88 -12.35
CA LYS A 323 7.21 -12.19 -13.52
C LYS A 323 6.58 -13.28 -14.39
N THR A 324 6.02 -14.32 -13.78
CA THR A 324 5.40 -15.44 -14.51
C THR A 324 4.18 -14.99 -15.31
N GLY A 325 3.21 -14.33 -14.66
CA GLY A 325 2.00 -13.84 -15.33
C GLY A 325 2.31 -12.80 -16.40
N PHE A 326 3.19 -11.86 -16.09
CA PHE A 326 3.58 -10.78 -16.99
C PHE A 326 4.36 -11.30 -18.20
N SER A 327 5.33 -12.22 -18.03
CA SER A 327 6.03 -12.88 -19.13
C SER A 327 5.09 -13.65 -20.04
N ASN A 328 4.09 -14.34 -19.50
CA ASN A 328 3.11 -15.07 -20.30
C ASN A 328 2.30 -14.12 -21.19
N VAL A 329 1.77 -13.02 -20.63
CA VAL A 329 1.02 -12.01 -21.38
C VAL A 329 1.90 -11.33 -22.43
N ALA A 330 3.12 -10.91 -22.07
CA ALA A 330 4.06 -10.31 -23.01
C ALA A 330 4.40 -11.27 -24.16
N GLY A 331 4.61 -12.56 -23.88
CA GLY A 331 4.86 -13.59 -24.88
C GLY A 331 3.68 -13.79 -25.85
N LEU A 332 2.44 -13.70 -25.36
CA LEU A 332 1.25 -13.74 -26.20
C LEU A 332 1.14 -12.51 -27.11
N VAL A 333 1.44 -11.32 -26.61
CA VAL A 333 1.47 -10.09 -27.42
C VAL A 333 2.54 -10.17 -28.51
N ILE A 334 3.73 -10.70 -28.19
CA ILE A 334 4.79 -10.96 -29.19
C ILE A 334 4.30 -11.95 -30.26
N LYS A 335 3.62 -13.03 -29.84
CA LYS A 335 3.08 -14.03 -30.76
C LYS A 335 2.05 -13.42 -31.71
N GLU A 336 1.17 -12.56 -31.20
CA GLU A 336 0.20 -11.82 -32.01
C GLU A 336 0.91 -10.87 -32.98
N ALA A 337 1.88 -10.09 -32.50
CA ALA A 337 2.64 -9.14 -33.34
C ALA A 337 3.36 -9.84 -34.51
N LYS A 338 3.84 -11.07 -34.33
CA LYS A 338 4.46 -11.87 -35.40
C LYS A 338 3.50 -12.31 -36.51
N GLN A 339 2.19 -12.22 -36.30
CA GLN A 339 1.15 -12.62 -37.26
C GLN A 339 0.55 -11.43 -38.01
N LEU A 340 0.97 -10.19 -37.70
CA LEU A 340 0.42 -8.96 -38.25
C LEU A 340 1.28 -8.40 -39.37
N GLU A 341 0.69 -7.49 -40.15
CA GLU A 341 1.46 -6.66 -41.07
C GLU A 341 2.42 -5.74 -40.30
N ASN A 342 3.50 -5.32 -40.96
CA ASN A 342 4.62 -4.61 -40.31
C ASN A 342 4.23 -3.39 -39.49
N LYS A 343 3.24 -2.61 -39.95
CA LYS A 343 2.79 -1.42 -39.25
C LYS A 343 2.07 -1.74 -37.94
N ASP A 344 1.18 -2.74 -37.96
CA ASP A 344 0.43 -3.17 -36.78
C ASP A 344 1.35 -3.95 -35.82
N ALA A 345 2.23 -4.78 -36.35
CA ALA A 345 3.29 -5.44 -35.59
C ALA A 345 4.17 -4.41 -34.85
N LEU A 346 4.63 -3.36 -35.56
CA LEU A 346 5.43 -2.28 -34.99
C LEU A 346 4.71 -1.59 -33.82
N ASN A 347 3.42 -1.28 -33.99
CA ASN A 347 2.61 -0.68 -32.94
C ASN A 347 2.58 -1.56 -31.68
N ASN A 348 2.38 -2.87 -31.83
CA ASN A 348 2.33 -3.80 -30.70
C ASN A 348 3.67 -3.91 -29.97
N TYR A 349 4.79 -3.98 -30.71
CA TYR A 349 6.12 -3.96 -30.09
C TYR A 349 6.41 -2.63 -29.37
N GLN A 350 5.96 -1.50 -29.91
CA GLN A 350 6.08 -0.21 -29.23
C GLN A 350 5.27 -0.13 -27.93
N ILE A 351 4.07 -0.74 -27.90
CA ILE A 351 3.27 -0.87 -26.67
C ILE A 351 4.04 -1.69 -25.64
N LEU A 352 4.56 -2.86 -26.02
CA LEU A 352 5.38 -3.70 -25.15
C LEU A 352 6.58 -2.93 -24.58
N TYR A 353 7.35 -2.27 -25.45
CA TYR A 353 8.55 -1.53 -25.05
C TYR A 353 8.27 -0.40 -24.06
N LYS A 354 7.12 0.26 -24.18
CA LYS A 354 6.70 1.37 -23.30
C LYS A 354 6.01 0.87 -22.03
N THR A 355 5.68 -0.42 -21.94
CA THR A 355 5.01 -0.97 -20.76
C THR A 355 5.97 -0.92 -19.56
N PRO A 356 5.61 -0.29 -18.43
CA PRO A 356 6.49 -0.22 -17.28
C PRO A 356 6.86 -1.61 -16.76
N GLY A 357 8.11 -1.80 -16.31
CA GLY A 357 8.59 -3.08 -15.81
C GLY A 357 8.91 -4.11 -16.89
N ILE A 358 8.83 -3.79 -18.18
CA ILE A 358 9.20 -4.71 -19.26
C ILE A 358 10.68 -5.14 -19.18
N GLU A 359 11.55 -4.28 -18.65
CA GLU A 359 12.96 -4.60 -18.35
C GLU A 359 13.11 -5.77 -17.37
N GLU A 360 12.19 -5.95 -16.42
CA GLU A 360 12.23 -7.03 -15.41
C GLU A 360 12.02 -8.42 -16.02
N LEU A 361 11.50 -8.47 -17.26
CA LEU A 361 11.27 -9.68 -18.03
C LEU A 361 12.48 -10.07 -18.92
N GLY A 362 13.48 -9.19 -19.05
CA GLY A 362 14.67 -9.45 -19.86
C GLY A 362 14.48 -9.38 -21.38
N ILE A 363 13.32 -8.94 -21.87
CA ILE A 363 12.98 -8.90 -23.31
C ILE A 363 13.08 -7.51 -23.95
N LYS A 364 13.39 -6.47 -23.17
CA LYS A 364 13.31 -5.07 -23.63
C LYS A 364 14.24 -4.76 -24.80
N ASP A 365 15.45 -5.30 -24.78
CA ASP A 365 16.45 -5.09 -25.84
C ASP A 365 16.06 -5.82 -27.13
N GLU A 366 15.55 -7.05 -27.04
CA GLU A 366 15.04 -7.80 -28.19
C GLU A 366 13.84 -7.09 -28.85
N VAL A 367 12.92 -6.58 -28.03
CA VAL A 367 11.79 -5.76 -28.50
C VAL A 367 12.29 -4.48 -29.17
N LYS A 368 13.33 -3.83 -28.62
CA LYS A 368 13.92 -2.61 -29.20
C LYS A 368 14.50 -2.87 -30.60
N VAL A 369 15.32 -3.92 -30.76
CA VAL A 369 15.87 -4.31 -32.07
C VAL A 369 14.73 -4.58 -33.07
N THR A 370 13.66 -5.23 -32.60
CA THR A 370 12.47 -5.51 -33.42
C THR A 370 11.79 -4.23 -33.89
N ILE A 371 11.60 -3.25 -33.01
CA ILE A 371 11.07 -1.92 -33.36
C ILE A 371 11.96 -1.24 -34.41
N GLU A 372 13.29 -1.30 -34.24
CA GLU A 372 14.24 -0.65 -35.15
C GLU A 372 14.13 -1.20 -36.57
N TYR A 373 14.18 -2.52 -36.74
CA TYR A 373 14.09 -3.10 -38.08
C TYR A 373 12.69 -2.89 -38.70
N LEU A 374 11.61 -2.98 -37.93
CA LEU A 374 10.23 -2.80 -38.44
C LEU A 374 9.99 -1.34 -38.85
N SER A 375 10.45 -0.39 -38.04
CA SER A 375 10.36 1.04 -38.34
C SER A 375 11.14 1.39 -39.60
N THR A 376 12.33 0.81 -39.75
CA THR A 376 13.18 1.02 -40.94
C THR A 376 12.50 0.47 -42.19
N PHE A 377 11.91 -0.72 -42.12
CA PHE A 377 11.22 -1.31 -43.27
C PHE A 377 9.90 -0.59 -43.60
N GLU A 378 9.16 -0.10 -42.61
CA GLU A 378 7.97 0.71 -42.83
C GLU A 378 8.31 2.04 -43.52
N ALA A 379 9.40 2.70 -43.12
CA ALA A 379 9.91 3.88 -43.81
C ALA A 379 10.29 3.55 -45.28
N ALA A 380 10.89 2.37 -45.51
CA ALA A 380 11.18 1.90 -46.86
C ALA A 380 9.92 1.72 -47.72
N LYS A 381 8.83 1.18 -47.14
CA LYS A 381 7.53 1.06 -47.82
C LYS A 381 6.95 2.42 -48.17
N VAL A 382 6.95 3.38 -47.24
CA VAL A 382 6.47 4.74 -47.48
C VAL A 382 7.24 5.41 -48.61
N SER A 383 8.57 5.29 -48.65
CA SER A 383 9.37 5.83 -49.74
C SER A 383 9.13 5.10 -51.07
N GLY A 384 9.04 3.77 -51.08
CA GLY A 384 8.88 2.98 -52.31
C GLY A 384 7.49 3.08 -52.96
N ASN A 385 6.52 3.68 -52.27
CA ASN A 385 5.20 4.04 -52.79
C ASN A 385 5.20 5.37 -53.56
N LYS A 386 6.28 6.13 -53.50
CA LYS A 386 6.49 7.34 -54.32
C LYS A 386 7.33 7.01 -55.53
N ASP A 387 7.37 7.94 -56.49
CA ASP A 387 7.99 7.70 -57.79
C ASP A 387 9.29 8.48 -58.03
N THR A 388 9.82 9.31 -57.12
CA THR A 388 11.07 10.05 -57.40
C THR A 388 12.30 9.12 -57.38
N ILE A 389 13.39 9.54 -58.04
CA ILE A 389 14.64 8.74 -58.02
C ILE A 389 15.13 8.61 -56.57
N GLU A 390 15.08 9.71 -55.83
CA GLU A 390 15.52 9.83 -54.45
C GLU A 390 14.68 8.97 -53.50
N ASP A 391 13.35 8.94 -53.67
CA ASP A 391 12.46 8.09 -52.87
C ASP A 391 12.68 6.60 -53.16
N LEU A 392 12.83 6.21 -54.43
CA LEU A 392 13.10 4.81 -54.81
C LEU A 392 14.49 4.35 -54.32
N ALA A 393 15.50 5.21 -54.44
CA ALA A 393 16.83 4.97 -53.89
C ALA A 393 16.79 4.79 -52.38
N SER A 394 16.07 5.68 -51.68
CA SER A 394 15.88 5.62 -50.22
C SER A 394 15.16 4.34 -49.82
N ALA A 395 14.15 3.91 -50.57
CA ALA A 395 13.43 2.67 -50.30
C ALA A 395 14.32 1.42 -50.42
N ILE A 396 15.18 1.35 -51.44
CA ILE A 396 16.17 0.27 -51.58
C ILE A 396 17.18 0.28 -50.42
N GLU A 397 17.69 1.46 -50.07
CA GLU A 397 18.67 1.61 -48.99
C GLU A 397 18.09 1.25 -47.61
N LEU A 398 16.88 1.74 -47.29
CA LEU A 398 16.19 1.43 -46.05
C LEU A 398 15.79 -0.05 -45.98
N THR A 399 15.36 -0.66 -47.09
CA THR A 399 15.06 -2.10 -47.12
C THR A 399 16.29 -2.95 -46.83
N TYR A 400 17.43 -2.61 -47.46
CA TYR A 400 18.70 -3.27 -47.18
C TYR A 400 19.11 -3.08 -45.72
N ARG A 401 18.97 -1.86 -45.19
CA ARG A 401 19.27 -1.58 -43.78
C ARG A 401 18.38 -2.37 -42.82
N SER A 402 17.08 -2.52 -43.09
CA SER A 402 16.22 -3.34 -42.24
C SER A 402 16.63 -4.81 -42.23
N MET A 403 17.12 -5.34 -43.35
CA MET A 403 17.68 -6.70 -43.40
C MET A 403 18.92 -6.84 -42.51
N GLU A 404 19.84 -5.87 -42.57
CA GLU A 404 21.03 -5.87 -41.68
C GLU A 404 20.65 -5.83 -40.20
N LEU A 405 19.52 -5.21 -39.87
CA LEU A 405 18.98 -5.14 -38.52
C LEU A 405 18.18 -6.41 -38.11
N GLY A 406 18.02 -7.38 -39.01
CA GLY A 406 17.39 -8.68 -38.72
C GLY A 406 15.94 -8.85 -39.24
N TYR A 407 15.44 -7.95 -40.08
CA TYR A 407 14.13 -8.14 -40.74
C TYR A 407 14.18 -9.36 -41.68
N PRO A 408 13.09 -10.15 -41.81
CA PRO A 408 13.04 -11.34 -42.66
C PRO A 408 13.54 -11.09 -44.10
N GLU A 409 14.56 -11.85 -44.49
CA GLU A 409 15.27 -11.65 -45.75
C GLU A 409 14.39 -11.89 -46.99
N ALA A 410 13.47 -12.86 -46.93
CA ALA A 410 12.58 -13.18 -48.04
C ALA A 410 11.67 -11.98 -48.39
N ASP A 411 10.96 -11.44 -47.40
CA ASP A 411 10.01 -10.33 -47.56
C ASP A 411 10.74 -9.04 -47.98
N ALA A 412 11.91 -8.77 -47.39
CA ALA A 412 12.70 -7.61 -47.77
C ALA A 412 13.22 -7.71 -49.21
N LYS A 413 13.71 -8.89 -49.64
CA LYS A 413 14.13 -9.10 -51.03
C LYS A 413 12.98 -8.95 -52.01
N GLU A 414 11.79 -9.45 -51.69
CA GLU A 414 10.60 -9.27 -52.51
C GLU A 414 10.27 -7.79 -52.72
N TRP A 415 10.23 -7.02 -51.62
CA TRP A 415 9.98 -5.58 -51.68
C TRP A 415 11.10 -4.83 -52.42
N MET A 416 12.36 -5.15 -52.13
CA MET A 416 13.52 -4.53 -52.77
C MET A 416 13.52 -4.76 -54.29
N ASN A 417 13.13 -5.95 -54.75
CA ASN A 417 12.97 -6.26 -56.17
C ASN A 417 11.84 -5.48 -56.82
N THR A 418 10.72 -5.30 -56.12
CA THR A 418 9.60 -4.48 -56.59
C THR A 418 10.03 -3.04 -56.81
N VAL A 419 10.74 -2.44 -55.84
CA VAL A 419 11.24 -1.06 -55.95
C VAL A 419 12.36 -0.95 -57.00
N ALA A 420 13.27 -1.93 -57.07
CA ALA A 420 14.34 -1.96 -58.05
C ALA A 420 13.80 -2.01 -59.49
N LEU A 421 12.74 -2.78 -59.74
CA LEU A 421 12.07 -2.82 -61.04
C LEU A 421 11.42 -1.47 -61.39
N LYS A 422 10.78 -0.80 -60.43
CA LYS A 422 10.27 0.58 -60.63
C LYS A 422 11.39 1.54 -61.03
N MET A 423 12.53 1.50 -60.33
CA MET A 423 13.68 2.35 -60.60
C MET A 423 14.31 2.07 -61.97
N LEU A 424 14.39 0.79 -62.36
CA LEU A 424 14.86 0.36 -63.68
C LEU A 424 13.97 0.92 -64.79
N ASN A 425 12.65 0.76 -64.66
CA ASN A 425 11.67 1.27 -65.64
C ASN A 425 11.71 2.80 -65.72
N LYS A 426 11.87 3.48 -64.58
CA LYS A 426 12.02 4.94 -64.55
C LYS A 426 13.30 5.38 -65.28
N GLY A 427 14.41 4.68 -65.08
CA GLY A 427 15.65 4.91 -65.83
C GLY A 427 15.46 4.72 -67.34
N ALA A 428 14.73 3.69 -67.76
CA ALA A 428 14.41 3.45 -69.17
C ALA A 428 13.51 4.56 -69.76
N GLY A 429 12.57 5.08 -68.98
CA GLY A 429 11.76 6.24 -69.33
C GLY A 429 12.60 7.50 -69.57
N TYR A 430 13.52 7.83 -68.66
CA TYR A 430 14.45 8.94 -68.83
C TYR A 430 15.36 8.75 -70.05
N MET A 431 15.85 7.54 -70.27
CA MET A 431 16.70 7.21 -71.42
C MET A 431 15.95 7.43 -72.75
N SER A 432 14.67 7.04 -72.80
CA SER A 432 13.79 7.26 -73.95
C SER A 432 13.48 8.74 -74.18
N ALA A 433 13.39 9.52 -73.10
CA ALA A 433 13.23 10.97 -73.14
C ALA A 433 14.55 11.74 -73.35
N THR A 434 15.66 11.04 -73.62
CA THR A 434 17.02 11.60 -73.80
C THR A 434 17.64 12.29 -72.58
N ASP A 435 17.04 12.14 -71.38
CA ASP A 435 17.60 12.57 -70.11
C ASP A 435 18.61 11.53 -69.57
N THR A 436 19.76 11.50 -70.22
CA THR A 436 20.83 10.54 -69.91
C THR A 436 21.40 10.68 -68.49
N ASN A 437 21.31 11.87 -67.88
CA ASN A 437 21.80 12.10 -66.52
C ASN A 437 20.92 11.39 -65.48
N ASN A 438 19.60 11.58 -65.55
CA ASN A 438 18.68 10.92 -64.63
C ASN A 438 18.54 9.43 -64.93
N ALA A 439 18.63 9.02 -66.20
CA ALA A 439 18.74 7.60 -66.56
C ALA A 439 19.99 6.95 -65.93
N TYR A 440 21.15 7.61 -66.01
CA TYR A 440 22.40 7.12 -65.41
C TYR A 440 22.27 6.96 -63.90
N LYS A 441 21.71 7.95 -63.19
CA LYS A 441 21.47 7.87 -61.74
C LYS A 441 20.64 6.64 -61.36
N CYS A 442 19.55 6.37 -62.11
CA CYS A 442 18.72 5.21 -61.87
C CYS A 442 19.50 3.89 -62.02
N PHE A 443 20.21 3.72 -63.14
CA PHE A 443 20.90 2.47 -63.43
C PHE A 443 22.16 2.25 -62.59
N GLU A 444 22.96 3.30 -62.34
CA GLU A 444 24.15 3.23 -61.49
C GLU A 444 23.80 2.74 -60.09
N PHE A 445 22.74 3.31 -59.50
CA PHE A 445 22.33 2.96 -58.14
C PHE A 445 21.98 1.48 -58.00
N LEU A 446 21.28 0.90 -58.98
CA LEU A 446 20.92 -0.52 -59.01
C LEU A 446 22.12 -1.45 -59.19
N THR A 447 23.26 -0.93 -59.66
CA THR A 447 24.48 -1.73 -59.90
C THR A 447 25.49 -1.68 -58.77
N ARG A 448 25.18 -1.02 -57.66
CA ARG A 448 26.08 -0.91 -56.50
C ARG A 448 26.31 -2.27 -55.85
N ASP A 449 27.58 -2.60 -55.61
CA ASP A 449 28.01 -3.90 -55.09
C ASP A 449 27.32 -4.28 -53.77
N LYS A 450 27.01 -3.30 -52.91
CA LYS A 450 26.31 -3.55 -51.63
C LYS A 450 24.94 -4.22 -51.80
N TYR A 451 24.31 -4.10 -52.98
CA TYR A 451 22.99 -4.68 -53.24
C TYR A 451 23.03 -5.98 -54.06
N ALA A 452 24.23 -6.47 -54.42
CA ALA A 452 24.39 -7.59 -55.37
C ALA A 452 23.69 -8.89 -54.96
N ASN A 453 23.57 -9.14 -53.65
CA ASN A 453 22.91 -10.34 -53.11
C ASN A 453 21.44 -10.12 -52.71
N ALA A 454 20.95 -8.88 -52.84
CA ALA A 454 19.63 -8.46 -52.37
C ALA A 454 18.68 -8.10 -53.53
N ILE A 455 19.20 -7.57 -54.64
CA ILE A 455 18.45 -7.31 -55.87
C ILE A 455 18.60 -8.49 -56.83
N ASN A 456 17.52 -8.84 -57.53
CA ASN A 456 17.49 -9.85 -58.58
C ASN A 456 18.58 -9.58 -59.62
N GLY A 457 19.40 -10.61 -59.89
CA GLY A 457 20.54 -10.53 -60.80
C GLY A 457 20.18 -10.10 -62.23
N GLU A 458 18.96 -10.35 -62.71
CA GLU A 458 18.55 -9.91 -64.04
C GLU A 458 18.31 -8.39 -64.09
N ILE A 459 17.74 -7.80 -63.03
CA ILE A 459 17.56 -6.35 -62.90
C ILE A 459 18.93 -5.65 -62.90
N THR A 460 19.87 -6.16 -62.09
CA THR A 460 21.22 -5.56 -61.99
C THR A 460 22.00 -5.71 -63.30
N LYS A 461 21.87 -6.85 -63.99
CA LYS A 461 22.47 -7.08 -65.31
C LYS A 461 21.93 -6.13 -66.37
N GLN A 462 20.61 -5.91 -66.41
CA GLN A 462 19.99 -4.97 -67.35
C GLN A 462 20.39 -3.52 -67.03
N ALA A 463 20.40 -3.12 -65.76
CA ALA A 463 20.89 -1.82 -65.34
C ALA A 463 22.35 -1.60 -65.77
N LYS A 464 23.24 -2.59 -65.56
CA LYS A 464 24.66 -2.52 -65.95
C LYS A 464 24.84 -2.31 -67.45
N LYS A 465 24.09 -3.05 -68.28
CA LYS A 465 24.09 -2.87 -69.74
C LYS A 465 23.68 -1.44 -70.14
N ASN A 466 22.68 -0.87 -69.47
CA ASN A 466 22.24 0.50 -69.75
C ASN A 466 23.26 1.55 -69.27
N VAL A 467 23.94 1.33 -68.13
CA VAL A 467 25.07 2.17 -67.69
C VAL A 467 26.17 2.21 -68.74
N GLU A 468 26.60 1.05 -69.25
CA GLU A 468 27.62 0.95 -70.30
C GLU A 468 27.19 1.63 -71.60
N THR A 469 25.91 1.49 -71.96
CA THR A 469 25.32 2.16 -73.12
C THR A 469 25.41 3.68 -72.98
N ILE A 470 25.00 4.25 -71.83
CA ILE A 470 25.07 5.70 -71.57
C ILE A 470 26.53 6.18 -71.60
N LYS A 471 27.46 5.44 -70.96
CA LYS A 471 28.90 5.77 -70.99
C LYS A 471 29.42 5.84 -72.43
N SER A 472 29.05 4.87 -73.28
CA SER A 472 29.47 4.85 -74.69
C SER A 472 28.88 5.99 -75.53
N MET A 473 27.67 6.49 -75.19
CA MET A 473 27.05 7.65 -75.83
C MET A 473 27.78 8.95 -75.47
N ASN A 474 28.22 9.08 -74.22
CA ASN A 474 28.95 10.26 -73.75
C ASN A 474 30.40 10.34 -74.26
N VAL A 475 31.03 9.21 -74.61
CA VAL A 475 32.36 9.20 -75.26
C VAL A 475 32.29 9.61 -76.75
N LYS A 476 31.10 9.56 -77.36
CA LYS A 476 30.86 9.92 -78.78
C LYS A 476 30.37 11.37 -79.00
N LYS A 477 30.07 12.09 -77.92
CA LYS A 477 29.83 13.54 -77.94
C LYS A 477 31.15 14.25 -77.69
#